data_AF-A0A2S9EED4-F1
#
_entry.id   AF-A0A2S9EED4-F1
#
_cell.length_a   1.000
_cell.length_b   1.000
_cell.length_c   1.000
_cell.angle_alpha   90.00
_cell.angle_beta   90.00
_cell.angle_gamma   90.00
#
_symmetry.space_group_name_H-M   'P 1'
#
loop_
_entity.id
_entity.type
_entity.pdbx_description
1 polymer ?
#
loop_
_entity_poly.entity_id
_entity_poly.type
_entity_poly.pdbx_seq_one_letter_code
_entity_poly.pdbx_strand_id
1 'polypeptide(L)'
;MRYEAAPAHANVGAPAPASAEIAQPESETELNQNRAEQCRKELDVLKLYSKASYTKYEAQYQAIAVKTAKYMEIKDSLGPDLNYMVMPAYQFQIREFCFRVKTRLSELVLRQAR
;
A
#
# COMPACT_ATOMS: atom_id res chain seq x y z
N MET A 1 -61.68 -36.02 -6.95
CA MET A 1 -60.58 -35.80 -5.99
C MET A 1 -59.48 -35.08 -6.78
N ARG A 2 -59.00 -33.89 -6.37
CA ARG A 2 -57.91 -33.67 -5.38
C ARG A 2 -56.66 -34.48 -5.77
N TYR A 3 -55.44 -33.95 -6.01
CA TYR A 3 -54.86 -32.59 -5.88
C TYR A 3 -53.77 -32.40 -6.99
N GLU A 4 -53.14 -31.27 -7.36
CA GLU A 4 -53.28 -29.80 -7.13
C GLU A 4 -52.57 -29.03 -8.28
N ALA A 5 -52.06 -27.79 -8.10
CA ALA A 5 -51.33 -27.01 -9.13
C ALA A 5 -49.99 -26.38 -8.65
N ALA A 6 -49.03 -26.21 -9.56
CA ALA A 6 -47.77 -25.47 -9.33
C ALA A 6 -47.29 -24.77 -10.64
N PRO A 7 -46.91 -23.48 -10.62
CA PRO A 7 -46.46 -22.74 -11.81
C PRO A 7 -44.96 -22.89 -12.09
N ALA A 8 -44.53 -22.51 -13.31
CA ALA A 8 -43.14 -22.56 -13.71
C ALA A 8 -42.23 -21.65 -12.85
N HIS A 9 -41.06 -22.17 -12.46
CA HIS A 9 -40.06 -21.38 -11.73
C HIS A 9 -39.48 -20.29 -12.65
N ALA A 10 -39.57 -19.04 -12.19
CA ALA A 10 -39.04 -17.89 -12.91
C ALA A 10 -37.50 -17.96 -13.03
N ASN A 11 -36.98 -17.59 -14.20
CA ASN A 11 -35.55 -17.44 -14.44
C ASN A 11 -35.02 -16.20 -13.69
N VAL A 12 -34.66 -16.38 -12.41
CA VAL A 12 -34.01 -15.34 -11.61
C VAL A 12 -32.58 -15.18 -12.12
N GLY A 13 -32.40 -14.22 -13.03
CA GLY A 13 -31.08 -13.82 -13.52
C GLY A 13 -30.25 -13.25 -12.37
N ALA A 14 -29.43 -14.09 -11.75
CA ALA A 14 -28.39 -13.64 -10.84
C ALA A 14 -27.45 -12.68 -11.61
N PRO A 15 -27.07 -11.52 -11.03
CA PRO A 15 -26.06 -10.69 -11.65
C PRO A 15 -24.76 -11.50 -11.75
N ALA A 16 -24.18 -11.56 -12.95
CA ALA A 16 -22.90 -12.22 -13.15
C ALA A 16 -21.84 -11.61 -12.21
N PRO A 17 -20.93 -12.43 -11.63
CA PRO A 17 -19.85 -11.90 -10.83
C PRO A 17 -19.01 -10.95 -11.70
N ALA A 18 -19.03 -9.66 -11.38
CA ALA A 18 -18.32 -8.66 -12.15
C ALA A 18 -16.81 -8.90 -12.00
N SER A 19 -16.13 -9.27 -13.09
CA SER A 19 -14.67 -9.40 -13.15
C SER A 19 -13.99 -8.04 -13.00
N ALA A 20 -13.85 -7.59 -11.75
CA ALA A 20 -13.42 -6.25 -11.36
C ALA A 20 -12.00 -6.23 -10.75
N GLU A 21 -11.17 -7.23 -11.03
CA GLU A 21 -9.90 -7.45 -10.32
C GLU A 21 -8.71 -7.77 -11.25
N ILE A 22 -8.43 -6.86 -12.19
CA ILE A 22 -7.15 -6.83 -12.95
C ILE A 22 -6.54 -5.40 -13.00
N ALA A 23 -7.36 -4.35 -12.96
CA ALA A 23 -6.95 -2.97 -13.29
C ALA A 23 -6.52 -2.08 -12.10
N GLN A 24 -6.16 -2.64 -10.93
CA GLN A 24 -5.81 -1.84 -9.74
C GLN A 24 -4.31 -1.54 -9.44
N PRO A 25 -3.28 -2.25 -9.97
CA PRO A 25 -1.91 -2.10 -9.46
C PRO A 25 -1.26 -0.74 -9.79
N GLU A 26 -1.72 -0.06 -10.84
CA GLU A 26 -1.21 1.25 -11.26
C GLU A 26 -1.71 2.37 -10.33
N SER A 27 -3.02 2.45 -10.08
CA SER A 27 -3.62 3.41 -9.14
C SER A 27 -3.09 3.23 -7.70
N GLU A 28 -2.89 1.98 -7.26
CA GLU A 28 -2.18 1.73 -6.00
C GLU A 28 -0.75 2.26 -6.01
N THR A 29 -0.04 2.16 -7.14
CA THR A 29 1.35 2.64 -7.26
C THR A 29 1.42 4.17 -7.19
N GLU A 30 0.51 4.90 -7.84
CA GLU A 30 0.40 6.36 -7.71
C GLU A 30 0.06 6.79 -6.27
N LEU A 31 -0.89 6.10 -5.62
CA LEU A 31 -1.25 6.34 -4.22
C LEU A 31 -0.05 6.08 -3.28
N ASN A 32 0.76 5.06 -3.59
CA ASN A 32 1.97 4.74 -2.85
C ASN A 32 3.07 5.81 -3.03
N GLN A 33 3.24 6.36 -4.23
CA GLN A 33 4.16 7.48 -4.50
C GLN A 33 3.77 8.74 -3.72
N ASN A 34 2.51 9.19 -3.83
CA ASN A 34 1.97 10.34 -3.10
C ASN A 34 2.19 10.22 -1.58
N ARG A 35 1.94 9.02 -1.01
CA ARG A 35 2.16 8.78 0.42
C ARG A 35 3.65 8.72 0.79
N ALA A 36 4.53 8.27 -0.11
CA ALA A 36 5.98 8.28 0.10
C ALA A 36 6.54 9.72 0.12
N GLU A 37 6.06 10.61 -0.75
CA GLU A 37 6.42 12.04 -0.70
C GLU A 37 5.98 12.72 0.59
N GLN A 38 4.74 12.47 1.04
CA GLN A 38 4.24 13.03 2.29
C GLN A 38 5.03 12.50 3.49
N CYS A 39 5.36 11.22 3.47
CA CYS A 39 6.24 10.56 4.43
C CYS A 39 7.67 11.13 4.46
N ARG A 40 8.24 11.52 3.31
CA ARG A 40 9.52 12.24 3.22
C ARG A 40 9.43 13.58 3.95
N LYS A 41 8.37 14.36 3.71
CA LYS A 41 8.11 15.65 4.38
C LYS A 41 7.97 15.46 5.91
N GLU A 42 7.24 14.43 6.35
CA GLU A 42 7.10 14.08 7.77
C GLU A 42 8.42 13.63 8.43
N LEU A 43 9.28 12.92 7.70
CA LEU A 43 10.63 12.57 8.14
C LEU A 43 11.52 13.82 8.30
N ASP A 44 11.47 14.76 7.37
CA ASP A 44 12.25 16.00 7.51
C ASP A 44 11.71 16.92 8.63
N VAL A 45 10.42 16.83 8.99
CA VAL A 45 9.87 17.44 10.21
C VAL A 45 10.36 16.72 11.48
N LEU A 46 10.49 15.39 11.48
CA LEU A 46 11.01 14.61 12.62
C LEU A 46 12.41 15.06 13.07
N LYS A 47 13.21 15.61 12.14
CA LYS A 47 14.52 16.23 12.39
C LYS A 47 14.50 17.35 13.43
N LEU A 48 13.41 18.12 13.47
CA LEU A 48 13.22 19.24 14.42
C LEU A 48 12.99 18.73 15.85
N TYR A 49 12.28 17.61 15.99
CA TYR A 49 11.93 17.02 17.29
C TYR A 49 13.01 16.06 17.83
N SER A 50 13.73 15.36 16.95
CA SER A 50 14.73 14.37 17.39
C SER A 50 15.74 14.03 16.27
N LYS A 51 16.91 14.68 16.29
CA LYS A 51 18.05 14.36 15.39
C LYS A 51 18.42 12.87 15.39
N ALA A 52 18.42 12.23 16.57
CA ALA A 52 18.73 10.80 16.69
C ALA A 52 17.65 9.90 16.06
N SER A 53 16.37 10.26 16.20
CA SER A 53 15.29 9.55 15.49
C SER A 53 15.43 9.76 13.98
N TYR A 54 15.61 11.00 13.53
CA TYR A 54 15.80 11.34 12.12
C TYR A 54 16.92 10.53 11.47
N THR A 55 18.15 10.53 12.02
CA THR A 55 19.26 9.77 11.45
C THR A 55 18.97 8.27 11.32
N LYS A 56 18.23 7.68 12.27
CA LYS A 56 17.79 6.27 12.19
C LYS A 56 16.79 6.04 11.05
N TYR A 57 15.75 6.87 10.95
CA TYR A 57 14.71 6.70 9.93
C TYR A 57 15.19 7.12 8.53
N GLU A 58 16.12 8.08 8.42
CA GLU A 58 16.79 8.46 7.18
C GLU A 58 17.56 7.28 6.57
N ALA A 59 18.43 6.64 7.36
CA ALA A 59 19.18 5.46 6.89
C ALA A 59 18.24 4.32 6.44
N GLN A 60 17.10 4.16 7.11
CA GLN A 60 16.08 3.19 6.71
C GLN A 60 15.34 3.60 5.42
N TYR A 61 14.99 4.88 5.26
CA TYR A 61 14.36 5.42 4.05
C TYR A 61 15.26 5.21 2.82
N GLN A 62 16.55 5.57 2.93
CA GLN A 62 17.52 5.36 1.85
C GLN A 62 17.70 3.88 1.51
N ALA A 63 17.75 2.99 2.53
CA ALA A 63 17.84 1.55 2.31
C ALA A 63 16.57 0.94 1.67
N ILE A 64 15.40 1.57 1.83
CA ILE A 64 14.17 1.21 1.09
C ILE A 64 14.26 1.75 -0.34
N ALA A 65 14.60 3.03 -0.52
CA ALA A 65 14.69 3.68 -1.82
C ALA A 65 15.64 2.94 -2.79
N VAL A 66 16.84 2.57 -2.33
CA VAL A 66 17.81 1.80 -3.13
C VAL A 66 17.28 0.41 -3.53
N LYS A 67 16.57 -0.27 -2.63
CA LYS A 67 15.95 -1.58 -2.91
C LYS A 67 14.82 -1.46 -3.93
N THR A 68 13.93 -0.48 -3.76
CA THR A 68 12.82 -0.23 -4.68
C THR A 68 13.31 0.25 -6.04
N ALA A 69 14.32 1.11 -6.10
CA ALA A 69 14.94 1.54 -7.37
C ALA A 69 15.49 0.34 -8.15
N LYS A 70 16.30 -0.51 -7.51
CA LYS A 70 16.84 -1.74 -8.12
C LYS A 70 15.75 -2.73 -8.56
N TYR A 71 14.61 -2.76 -7.88
CA TYR A 71 13.44 -3.53 -8.33
C TYR A 71 12.78 -2.90 -9.57
N MET A 72 12.58 -1.58 -9.59
CA MET A 72 12.00 -0.87 -10.75
C MET A 72 12.88 -0.99 -12.00
N GLU A 73 14.21 -0.96 -11.85
CA GLU A 73 15.19 -1.21 -12.92
C GLU A 73 15.00 -2.57 -13.62
N ILE A 74 14.52 -3.59 -12.91
CA ILE A 74 14.40 -4.96 -13.42
C ILE A 74 12.95 -5.42 -13.64
N LYS A 75 11.92 -4.70 -13.16
CA LYS A 75 10.53 -5.21 -13.11
C LYS A 75 10.03 -5.73 -14.46
N ASP A 76 10.35 -5.02 -15.54
CA ASP A 76 9.92 -5.35 -16.91
C ASP A 76 10.77 -6.45 -17.57
N SER A 77 11.83 -6.91 -16.89
CA SER A 77 12.62 -8.10 -17.22
C SER A 77 12.28 -9.31 -16.34
N LEU A 78 11.38 -9.17 -15.36
CA LEU A 78 10.92 -10.29 -14.53
C LEU A 78 9.77 -11.02 -15.24
N GLY A 79 9.73 -12.35 -15.11
CA GLY A 79 8.55 -13.13 -15.49
C GLY A 79 7.32 -12.70 -14.67
N PRO A 80 6.10 -12.71 -15.24
CA PRO A 80 4.92 -12.10 -14.62
C PRO A 80 4.54 -12.70 -13.27
N ASP A 81 4.73 -14.02 -13.11
CA ASP A 81 4.52 -14.75 -11.84
C ASP A 81 5.44 -14.24 -10.72
N LEU A 82 6.76 -14.21 -10.97
CA LEU A 82 7.73 -13.68 -10.03
C LEU A 82 7.48 -12.19 -9.71
N ASN A 83 7.12 -11.40 -10.74
CA ASN A 83 6.79 -10.00 -10.55
C ASN A 83 5.55 -9.82 -9.64
N TYR A 84 4.50 -10.61 -9.86
CA TYR A 84 3.29 -10.63 -9.03
C TYR A 84 3.59 -11.01 -7.57
N MET A 85 4.52 -11.93 -7.32
CA MET A 85 4.93 -12.28 -5.95
C MET A 85 5.74 -11.18 -5.24
N VAL A 86 6.64 -10.46 -5.95
CA VAL A 86 7.55 -9.49 -5.30
C VAL A 86 7.02 -8.06 -5.26
N MET A 87 6.19 -7.64 -6.23
CA MET A 87 5.65 -6.28 -6.31
C MET A 87 4.90 -5.84 -5.04
N PRO A 88 4.05 -6.67 -4.40
CA PRO A 88 3.37 -6.31 -3.16
C PRO A 88 4.34 -6.08 -2.00
N ALA A 89 5.48 -6.79 -1.95
CA ALA A 89 6.46 -6.63 -0.88
C ALA A 89 7.15 -5.26 -0.93
N TYR A 90 7.62 -4.83 -2.12
CA TYR A 90 8.22 -3.50 -2.29
C TYR A 90 7.20 -2.39 -2.07
N GLN A 91 5.97 -2.55 -2.58
CA GLN A 91 4.88 -1.61 -2.29
C GLN A 91 4.56 -1.55 -0.80
N PHE A 92 4.52 -2.68 -0.08
CA PHE A 92 4.20 -2.72 1.35
C PHE A 92 5.29 -2.08 2.21
N GLN A 93 6.57 -2.38 1.92
CA GLN A 93 7.73 -1.94 2.69
C GLN A 93 7.78 -0.42 2.90
N ILE A 94 7.42 0.37 1.88
CA ILE A 94 7.34 1.83 2.02
C ILE A 94 6.09 2.29 2.78
N ARG A 95 4.92 1.63 2.64
CA ARG A 95 3.72 1.98 3.45
C ARG A 95 4.00 1.77 4.94
N GLU A 96 4.62 0.65 5.30
CA GLU A 96 4.93 0.28 6.68
C GLU A 96 5.98 1.23 7.31
N PHE A 97 7.06 1.53 6.59
CA PHE A 97 8.06 2.51 7.04
C PHE A 97 7.42 3.87 7.34
N CYS A 98 6.57 4.36 6.43
CA CYS A 98 5.93 5.65 6.58
C CYS A 98 4.93 5.71 7.74
N PHE A 99 4.25 4.60 8.04
CA PHE A 99 3.46 4.48 9.27
C PHE A 99 4.36 4.59 10.51
N ARG A 100 5.49 3.88 10.55
CA ARG A 100 6.45 3.92 11.67
C ARG A 100 7.04 5.33 11.90
N VAL A 101 7.30 6.11 10.84
CA VAL A 101 7.70 7.53 10.93
C VAL A 101 6.55 8.37 11.51
N LYS A 102 5.33 8.22 10.98
CA LYS A 102 4.14 8.96 11.41
C LYS A 102 3.84 8.76 12.89
N THR A 103 3.81 7.51 13.37
CA THR A 103 3.61 7.19 14.79
C THR A 103 4.65 7.89 15.67
N ARG A 104 5.93 7.80 15.29
CA ARG A 104 7.02 8.41 16.08
C ARG A 104 6.99 9.93 16.07
N LEU A 105 6.58 10.57 14.97
CA LEU A 105 6.38 12.01 14.93
C LEU A 105 5.22 12.43 15.85
N SER A 106 4.08 11.74 15.77
CA SER A 106 2.93 11.99 16.65
C SER A 106 3.27 11.84 18.14
N GLU A 107 4.04 10.82 18.53
CA GLU A 107 4.54 10.66 19.90
C GLU A 107 5.38 11.85 20.40
N LEU A 108 6.13 12.50 19.51
CA LEU A 108 7.01 13.62 19.86
C LEU A 108 6.23 14.93 19.94
N VAL A 109 5.36 15.20 18.96
CA VAL A 109 4.42 16.34 18.96
C VAL A 109 3.54 16.31 20.21
N LEU A 110 2.90 15.17 20.53
CA LEU A 110 2.03 15.03 21.70
C LEU A 110 2.78 15.09 23.05
N ARG A 111 4.10 14.85 23.07
CA ARG A 111 4.93 15.03 24.27
C ARG A 111 5.32 16.49 24.49
N GLN A 112 5.42 17.30 23.43
CA GLN A 112 5.70 18.73 23.50
C GLN A 112 4.43 19.59 23.72
N ALA A 113 3.25 19.00 23.53
CA ALA A 113 1.95 19.61 23.85
C ALA A 113 1.48 19.34 25.31
N ARG A 114 2.42 19.12 26.23
CA ARG A 114 2.22 18.86 27.66
C ARG A 114 3.26 19.61 28.49
#